data_AF-A0A7X1DFK9-F1
#
_entry.id   AF-A0A7X1DFK9-F1
#
_cell.length_a   1.000
_cell.length_b   1.000
_cell.length_c   1.000
_cell.angle_alpha   90.00
_cell.angle_beta   90.00
_cell.angle_gamma   90.00
#
_symmetry.space_group_name_H-M   'P 1'
#
loop_
_entity.id
_entity.type
_entity.pdbx_description
1 polymer ?
#
loop_
_entity_poly.entity_id
_entity_poly.type
_entity_poly.pdbx_seq_one_letter_code
_entity_poly.pdbx_strand_id
1 'polypeptide(L)'
;MAEKKEEMYRVELIVSALLRIGVVLSAIIIVFGLVMLFITGESGYPGETYPTSLTAIFSGLGTLKPYAIMMFGLFCLILTPVLRVVVSLFTFLKEKDYLYVGVTGIVLIILVISFLIGIKA
;
A
#
# COMPACT_ATOMS: atom_id res chain seq x y z
N MET A 1 21.38 -24.69 -15.99
CA MET A 1 21.79 -23.25 -15.96
C MET A 1 20.71 -22.35 -16.58
N ALA A 2 20.15 -22.66 -17.76
CA ALA A 2 19.09 -21.85 -18.40
C ALA A 2 17.78 -21.79 -17.58
N GLU A 3 17.35 -22.93 -17.02
CA GLU A 3 16.09 -23.05 -16.27
C GLU A 3 16.04 -22.17 -14.99
N LYS A 4 17.15 -22.09 -14.24
CA LYS A 4 17.27 -21.24 -13.03
C LYS A 4 17.27 -19.75 -13.36
N LYS A 5 17.81 -19.36 -14.52
CA LYS A 5 17.81 -17.95 -14.98
C LYS A 5 16.41 -17.51 -15.39
N GLU A 6 15.63 -18.40 -16.00
CA GLU A 6 14.24 -18.10 -16.34
C GLU A 6 13.33 -17.97 -15.11
N GLU A 7 13.51 -18.80 -14.08
CA GLU A 7 12.74 -18.67 -12.84
C GLU A 7 13.01 -17.34 -12.13
N MET A 8 14.27 -16.95 -12.00
CA MET A 8 14.64 -15.68 -11.36
C MET A 8 14.08 -14.48 -12.13
N TYR A 9 14.14 -14.53 -13.47
CA TYR A 9 13.52 -13.50 -14.32
C TYR A 9 12.00 -13.44 -14.15
N ARG A 10 11.31 -14.58 -14.06
CA ARG A 10 9.86 -14.63 -13.80
C ARG A 10 9.50 -14.03 -12.44
N VAL A 11 10.28 -14.27 -11.39
CA VAL A 11 10.07 -13.69 -10.06
C VAL A 11 10.22 -12.16 -10.10
N GLU A 12 11.26 -11.65 -10.73
CA GLU A 12 11.46 -10.20 -10.90
C GLU A 12 10.30 -9.55 -11.67
N LEU A 13 9.82 -10.19 -12.74
CA LEU A 13 8.67 -9.72 -13.49
C LEU A 13 7.39 -9.69 -12.63
N ILE A 14 7.10 -10.75 -11.88
CA ILE A 14 5.93 -10.81 -11.00
C ILE A 14 6.00 -9.71 -9.94
N VAL A 15 7.16 -9.53 -9.30
CA VAL A 15 7.37 -8.48 -8.29
C VAL A 15 7.17 -7.09 -8.91
N SER A 16 7.74 -6.83 -10.08
CA SER A 16 7.61 -5.56 -10.78
C SER A 16 6.16 -5.26 -11.21
N ALA A 17 5.41 -6.30 -11.63
CA ALA A 17 4.01 -6.18 -12.02
C ALA A 17 3.11 -5.90 -10.82
N LEU A 18 3.28 -6.63 -9.72
CA LEU A 18 2.54 -6.40 -8.47
C LEU A 18 2.72 -4.97 -7.97
N LEU A 19 3.95 -4.45 -8.02
CA LEU A 19 4.24 -3.07 -7.66
C LEU A 19 3.50 -2.06 -8.52
N ARG A 20 3.56 -2.23 -9.84
CA ARG A 20 2.93 -1.30 -10.78
C ARG A 20 1.42 -1.30 -10.61
N ILE A 21 0.82 -2.47 -10.46
CA ILE A 21 -0.62 -2.62 -10.23
C ILE A 21 -1.04 -1.94 -8.92
N GLY A 22 -0.31 -2.16 -7.82
CA GLY A 22 -0.61 -1.55 -6.53
C GLY A 22 -0.58 -0.01 -6.55
N VAL A 23 0.46 0.57 -7.16
CA VAL A 23 0.58 2.03 -7.31
C VAL A 23 -0.50 2.60 -8.22
N VAL A 24 -0.72 1.99 -9.39
CA VAL A 24 -1.73 2.46 -10.36
C VAL A 24 -3.13 2.37 -9.76
N LEU A 25 -3.47 1.28 -9.07
CA LEU A 25 -4.76 1.13 -8.40
C LEU A 25 -4.95 2.20 -7.33
N SER A 26 -3.93 2.43 -6.50
CA SER A 26 -3.97 3.47 -5.47
C SER A 26 -4.16 4.86 -6.07
N ALA A 27 -3.45 5.17 -7.16
CA ALA A 27 -3.59 6.42 -7.90
C ALA A 27 -5.00 6.60 -8.47
N ILE A 28 -5.59 5.55 -9.05
CA ILE A 28 -6.98 5.59 -9.56
C ILE A 28 -7.96 5.90 -8.42
N ILE A 29 -7.81 5.27 -7.26
CA ILE A 29 -8.67 5.52 -6.10
C ILE A 29 -8.55 6.98 -5.62
N ILE A 30 -7.33 7.50 -5.54
CA ILE A 30 -7.08 8.90 -5.14
C ILE A 30 -7.72 9.87 -6.15
N VAL A 31 -7.49 9.65 -7.44
CA VAL A 31 -8.07 10.47 -8.51
C VAL A 31 -9.59 10.42 -8.48
N PHE A 32 -10.18 9.25 -8.24
CA PHE A 32 -11.62 9.10 -8.10
C PHE A 32 -12.16 9.93 -6.93
N GLY A 33 -11.52 9.87 -5.77
CA GLY A 33 -11.87 10.71 -4.61
C GLY A 33 -11.72 12.21 -4.89
N LEU A 34 -10.67 12.61 -5.61
CA LEU A 34 -10.45 14.00 -6.03
C LEU A 34 -11.55 14.49 -7.00
N VAL A 35 -11.87 13.72 -8.03
CA VAL A 35 -12.94 14.05 -8.97
C VAL A 35 -14.27 14.21 -8.23
N MET A 36 -14.55 13.32 -7.28
CA MET A 36 -15.75 13.39 -6.45
C MET A 36 -15.77 14.65 -5.58
N LEU A 37 -14.62 15.05 -5.01
CA LEU A 37 -14.50 16.31 -4.27
C LEU A 37 -14.82 17.52 -5.15
N PHE A 38 -14.28 17.57 -6.37
CA PHE A 38 -14.53 18.68 -7.29
C PHE A 38 -15.99 18.77 -7.75
N ILE A 39 -16.68 17.63 -7.92
CA ILE A 39 -18.09 17.59 -8.31
C ILE A 39 -19.00 17.97 -7.14
N THR A 40 -18.71 17.44 -5.95
CA THR A 40 -19.59 17.60 -4.78
C THR A 40 -19.37 18.95 -4.08
N GLY A 41 -18.17 19.53 -4.21
CA GLY A 41 -17.78 20.76 -3.51
C GLY A 41 -17.59 20.59 -2.01
N GLU A 42 -17.99 19.44 -1.45
CA GLU A 42 -17.89 19.11 -0.04
C GLU A 42 -16.96 17.92 0.18
N SER A 43 -16.15 18.00 1.24
CA SER A 43 -15.26 16.92 1.68
C SER A 43 -16.01 15.70 2.24
N GLY A 44 -17.30 15.86 2.55
CA GLY A 44 -18.12 14.88 3.27
C GLY A 44 -17.90 14.90 4.79
N TYR A 45 -17.06 15.80 5.30
CA TYR A 45 -16.80 15.97 6.74
C TYR A 45 -17.02 17.44 7.14
N PRO A 46 -17.50 17.72 8.37
CA PRO A 46 -17.76 19.09 8.79
C PRO A 46 -16.46 19.90 8.96
N GLY A 47 -16.40 21.06 8.30
CA GLY A 47 -15.27 21.99 8.38
C GLY A 47 -13.98 21.42 7.78
N GLU A 48 -12.85 21.65 8.44
CA GLU A 48 -11.53 21.13 8.03
C GLU A 48 -11.19 19.77 8.65
N THR A 49 -12.20 19.01 9.10
CA THR A 49 -11.97 17.70 9.68
C THR A 49 -11.75 16.65 8.59
N TYR A 50 -10.76 15.78 8.79
CA TYR A 50 -10.43 14.68 7.89
C TYR A 50 -10.38 13.36 8.66
N PRO A 51 -10.74 12.23 8.02
CA PRO A 51 -10.71 10.94 8.67
C PRO A 51 -9.25 10.50 8.87
N THR A 52 -8.75 10.63 10.10
CA THR A 52 -7.41 10.18 10.50
C THR A 52 -7.38 8.72 10.99
N SER A 53 -8.52 8.18 11.41
CA SER A 53 -8.60 6.81 11.90
C SER A 53 -9.03 5.83 10.81
N LEU A 54 -8.49 4.62 10.82
CA LEU A 54 -8.89 3.55 9.91
C LEU A 54 -10.40 3.31 9.95
N THR A 55 -10.99 3.30 11.15
CA THR A 55 -12.45 3.14 11.32
C THR A 55 -13.23 4.27 10.64
N ALA A 56 -12.75 5.52 10.71
CA ALA A 56 -13.37 6.66 10.03
C ALA A 56 -13.20 6.60 8.51
N ILE A 57 -12.09 6.06 8.01
CA ILE A 57 -11.86 5.82 6.57
C ILE A 57 -12.84 4.76 6.06
N PHE A 58 -12.92 3.59 6.71
CA PHE A 58 -13.81 2.50 6.29
C PHE A 58 -15.30 2.84 6.40
N SER A 59 -15.72 3.55 7.46
CA SER A 59 -17.09 4.05 7.57
C SER A 59 -17.39 5.18 6.59
N GLY A 60 -16.41 6.03 6.30
CA GLY A 60 -16.49 7.07 5.28
C GLY A 60 -16.59 6.52 3.85
N LEU A 61 -16.00 5.36 3.59
CA LEU A 61 -16.15 4.61 2.34
C LEU A 61 -17.58 4.14 2.12
N GLY A 62 -18.22 3.60 3.17
CA GLY A 62 -19.63 3.16 3.10
C GLY A 62 -20.62 4.31 2.88
N THR A 63 -20.21 5.54 3.22
CA THR A 63 -20.99 6.76 2.99
C THR A 63 -20.52 7.55 1.76
N LEU A 64 -19.58 6.99 0.97
CA LEU A 64 -19.02 7.56 -0.26
C LEU A 64 -18.52 9.01 -0.09
N LYS A 65 -17.85 9.29 1.04
CA LYS A 65 -17.27 10.62 1.28
C LYS A 65 -15.98 10.80 0.47
N PRO A 66 -15.80 11.90 -0.28
CA PRO A 66 -14.61 12.13 -1.10
C PRO A 66 -13.30 12.00 -0.34
N TYR A 67 -13.21 12.60 0.86
CA TYR A 67 -12.00 12.53 1.69
C TYR A 67 -11.69 11.12 2.20
N ALA A 68 -12.70 10.31 2.49
CA ALA A 68 -12.50 8.93 2.93
C ALA A 68 -11.95 8.06 1.79
N ILE A 69 -12.44 8.26 0.56
CA ILE A 69 -11.95 7.57 -0.63
C ILE A 69 -10.49 7.95 -0.90
N MET A 70 -10.14 9.24 -0.84
CA MET A 70 -8.76 9.67 -1.03
C MET A 70 -7.82 9.10 0.04
N MET A 71 -8.22 9.15 1.31
CA MET A 71 -7.42 8.59 2.41
C MET A 71 -7.26 7.07 2.27
N PHE A 72 -8.27 6.37 1.78
CA PHE A 72 -8.15 4.95 1.47
C PHE A 72 -7.16 4.68 0.34
N GLY A 73 -7.21 5.46 -0.74
CA GLY A 73 -6.23 5.36 -1.83
C GLY A 73 -4.80 5.65 -1.37
N LEU A 74 -4.62 6.64 -0.49
CA LEU A 74 -3.34 6.94 0.14
C LEU A 74 -2.87 5.78 1.04
N PHE A 75 -3.77 5.21 1.83
CA PHE A 75 -3.50 4.03 2.64
C PHE A 75 -3.01 2.85 1.77
N CYS A 76 -3.67 2.57 0.64
CA CYS A 76 -3.23 1.56 -0.32
C CYS A 76 -1.84 1.87 -0.89
N LEU A 77 -1.55 3.14 -1.20
CA LEU A 77 -0.25 3.56 -1.73
C LEU A 77 0.88 3.33 -0.73
N ILE A 78 0.65 3.66 0.55
CA ILE A 78 1.59 3.42 1.65
C ILE A 78 1.73 1.93 1.96
N LEU A 79 0.68 1.12 1.77
CA LEU A 79 0.73 -0.33 1.99
C LEU A 79 1.47 -1.08 0.87
N THR A 80 1.50 -0.53 -0.34
CA THR A 80 2.18 -1.12 -1.51
C THR A 80 3.66 -1.50 -1.25
N PRO A 81 4.51 -0.64 -0.65
CA PRO A 81 5.88 -1.03 -0.29
C PRO A 81 5.94 -2.15 0.78
N VAL A 82 4.96 -2.25 1.67
CA VAL A 82 4.90 -3.33 2.67
C VAL A 82 4.67 -4.68 1.99
N LEU A 83 3.69 -4.76 1.08
CA LEU A 83 3.41 -5.96 0.29
C LEU A 83 4.65 -6.44 -0.47
N ARG A 84 5.44 -5.52 -1.04
CA ARG A 84 6.70 -5.84 -1.72
C ARG A 84 7.71 -6.50 -0.79
N VAL A 85 7.91 -5.93 0.40
CA VAL A 85 8.88 -6.44 1.38
C VAL A 85 8.47 -7.84 1.84
N VAL A 86 7.17 -8.07 2.06
CA VAL A 86 6.64 -9.41 2.40
C VAL A 86 6.90 -10.42 1.29
N VAL A 87 6.60 -10.10 0.03
CA VAL A 87 6.86 -11.00 -1.11
C VAL A 87 8.35 -11.31 -1.23
N SER A 88 9.21 -10.29 -1.07
CA SER A 88 10.67 -10.47 -1.12
C SER A 88 11.17 -11.36 0.02
N LEU A 89 10.63 -11.19 1.23
CA LEU A 89 10.95 -12.02 2.38
C LEU A 89 10.61 -13.50 2.14
N PHE A 90 9.43 -13.78 1.57
CA PHE A 90 9.04 -15.14 1.21
C PHE A 90 9.95 -15.76 0.14
N THR A 91 10.35 -14.99 -0.87
CA THR A 91 11.31 -15.44 -1.88
C THR A 91 12.64 -15.82 -1.25
N PHE A 92 13.24 -14.95 -0.43
CA PHE A 92 14.52 -15.23 0.24
C PHE A 92 14.43 -16.41 1.21
N LEU A 93 13.29 -16.57 1.89
CA LEU A 93 13.06 -17.71 2.77
C LEU A 93 13.03 -19.03 1.98
N LYS A 94 12.38 -19.04 0.81
CA LYS A 94 12.32 -20.20 -0.08
C LYS A 94 13.67 -20.53 -0.70
N GLU A 95 14.46 -19.51 -1.03
CA GLU A 95 15.83 -19.65 -1.55
C GLU A 95 16.86 -20.02 -0.46
N LYS A 96 16.45 -20.06 0.82
CA LYS A 96 17.30 -20.30 2.00
C LYS A 96 18.44 -19.28 2.15
N ASP A 97 18.23 -18.06 1.67
CA ASP A 97 19.19 -16.98 1.86
C ASP A 97 18.94 -16.26 3.20
N TYR A 98 19.49 -16.84 4.27
CA TYR A 98 19.27 -16.36 5.64
C TYR A 98 19.78 -14.94 5.89
N LEU A 99 20.80 -14.48 5.16
CA LEU A 99 21.30 -13.11 5.29
C LEU A 99 20.28 -12.11 4.75
N TYR A 100 19.74 -12.38 3.56
CA TYR A 100 18.71 -11.52 2.96
C TYR A 100 17.38 -11.60 3.72
N VAL A 101 17.03 -12.76 4.30
CA VAL A 101 15.87 -12.89 5.21
C VAL A 101 16.03 -11.98 6.43
N GLY A 102 17.20 -11.95 7.06
CA GLY A 102 17.47 -11.09 8.22
C GLY A 102 17.33 -9.60 7.90
N VAL A 103 17.98 -9.13 6.84
CA VAL A 103 17.91 -7.72 6.40
C VAL A 103 16.46 -7.34 6.04
N THR A 104 15.79 -8.16 5.23
CA THR A 104 14.41 -7.91 4.80
C THR A 104 13.43 -7.93 5.99
N GLY A 105 13.65 -8.81 6.96
CA GLY A 105 12.89 -8.86 8.21
C GLY A 105 13.06 -7.59 9.05
N ILE A 106 14.28 -7.06 9.18
CA ILE A 106 14.52 -5.79 9.86
C ILE A 106 13.79 -4.64 9.16
N VAL A 107 13.88 -4.56 7.82
CA VAL A 107 13.15 -3.56 7.04
C VAL A 107 11.64 -3.67 7.27
N LEU A 108 11.09 -4.89 7.29
CA LEU A 108 9.67 -5.12 7.57
C LEU A 108 9.28 -4.61 8.97
N ILE A 109 10.11 -4.87 9.99
CA ILE A 109 9.87 -4.38 11.36
C ILE A 109 9.87 -2.85 11.38
N ILE A 110 10.85 -2.20 10.74
CA ILE A 110 10.91 -0.74 10.66
C ILE A 110 9.65 -0.19 9.99
N LEU A 111 9.22 -0.77 8.87
CA LEU A 111 8.00 -0.36 8.16
C LEU A 111 6.75 -0.50 9.05
N VAL A 112 6.62 -1.62 9.78
CA VAL A 112 5.49 -1.84 10.69
C VAL A 112 5.51 -0.82 11.82
N ILE A 113 6.66 -0.53 12.43
CA ILE A 113 6.78 0.49 13.48
C ILE A 113 6.43 1.87 12.93
N SER A 114 6.99 2.27 11.79
CA SER A 114 6.67 3.54 11.13
C SER A 114 5.18 3.66 10.83
N PHE A 115 4.55 2.59 10.36
CA PHE A 115 3.13 2.56 10.08
C PHE A 115 2.27 2.66 11.36
N LEU A 116 2.63 1.93 12.42
CA LEU A 116 1.93 1.99 13.71
C LEU A 116 2.04 3.37 14.38
N ILE A 117 3.19 4.05 14.26
CA ILE A 117 3.35 5.43 14.71
C ILE A 117 2.48 6.35 13.86
N GLY A 118 2.51 6.20 12.54
CA GLY A 118 1.74 7.02 11.61
C GLY A 118 0.22 6.93 11.78
N ILE A 119 -0.34 5.77 12.16
CA ILE A 119 -1.78 5.63 12.44
C ILE A 119 -2.19 6.32 13.75
N LYS A 120 -1.28 6.39 14.72
CA LYS A 120 -1.58 6.93 16.06
C LYS A 120 -1.27 8.43 16.19
N ALA A 121 -0.54 9.01 15.24
CA ALA A 121 -0.20 10.43 15.16
C ALA A 121 -1.32 11.24 14.50
#